data_AF-A0A183GHV6-F1
#
_entry.id   AF-A0A183GHV6-F1
#
_cell.length_a   1.000
_cell.length_b   1.000
_cell.length_c   1.000
_cell.angle_alpha   90.00
_cell.angle_beta   90.00
_cell.angle_gamma   90.00
#
_symmetry.space_group_name_H-M   'P 1'
#
loop_
_entity.id
_entity.type
_entity.pdbx_description
1 polymer ?
#
loop_
_entity_poly.entity_id
_entity_poly.type
_entity_poly.pdbx_seq_one_letter_code
_entity_poly.pdbx_strand_id
1 'polypeptide(L)'
;LSGFAGIYFEKILKGSDVSIWIRNIQLALPSIFFALLFAFVKDNDKIFSDGGAPAAIWGRMLYGFDWAVWVTIAISAFGGLVVAVVIKFADNILKAFATSFAIVLNCILAYFLFNFRPTMFFVVGACFVIGAVFVYSIYPYR
;
A
#
# COMPACT_ATOMS: atom_id res chain seq x y z
N LEU A 1 11.65 3.19 8.35
CA LEU A 1 11.80 2.85 6.91
C LEU A 1 10.71 3.50 6.04
N SER A 2 9.43 3.29 6.33
CA SER A 2 8.30 3.84 5.53
C SER A 2 8.27 5.38 5.43
N GLY A 3 8.55 6.09 6.54
CA GLY A 3 8.60 7.56 6.53
C GLY A 3 9.72 8.16 5.67
N PHE A 4 10.87 7.49 5.58
CA PHE A 4 12.00 7.96 4.75
C PHE A 4 11.71 7.78 3.25
N ALA A 5 11.08 6.66 2.87
CA ALA A 5 10.63 6.43 1.50
C ALA A 5 9.60 7.48 1.06
N GLY A 6 8.70 7.88 1.97
CA GLY A 6 7.71 8.94 1.71
C GLY A 6 8.35 10.30 1.44
N ILE A 7 9.30 10.73 2.27
CA ILE A 7 9.98 12.04 2.11
C ILE A 7 10.84 12.06 0.84
N TYR A 8 11.50 10.95 0.51
CA TYR A 8 12.31 10.85 -0.72
C TYR A 8 11.43 10.90 -1.98
N PHE A 9 10.29 10.20 -1.97
CA PHE A 9 9.30 10.24 -3.05
C PHE A 9 8.73 11.65 -3.24
N GLU A 10 8.40 12.34 -2.15
CA GLU A 10 7.89 13.71 -2.16
C GLU A 10 8.92 14.71 -2.73
N LYS A 11 10.20 14.59 -2.35
CA LYS A 11 11.28 15.44 -2.87
C LYS A 11 11.52 15.22 -4.36
N ILE A 12 11.47 13.96 -4.81
CA ILE A 12 11.58 13.62 -6.23
C ILE A 12 10.39 14.16 -7.01
N LEU A 13 9.18 14.16 -6.46
CA LEU A 13 7.96 14.64 -7.12
C LEU A 13 7.88 16.17 -7.24
N LYS A 14 8.29 16.91 -6.20
CA LYS A 14 8.16 18.37 -6.16
C LYS A 14 9.31 19.12 -6.87
N GLY A 15 10.44 18.46 -7.17
CA GLY A 15 11.63 19.10 -7.73
C GLY A 15 11.81 19.06 -9.26
N SER A 16 10.81 18.67 -10.06
CA SER A 16 10.96 18.56 -11.53
C SER A 16 9.61 18.62 -12.26
N ASP A 17 9.56 19.29 -13.41
CA ASP A 17 8.40 19.47 -14.31
C ASP A 17 8.02 18.19 -15.09
N VAL A 18 8.29 17.01 -14.53
CA VAL A 18 8.03 15.72 -15.17
C VAL A 18 6.65 15.21 -14.76
N SER A 19 5.89 14.71 -15.74
CA SER A 19 4.55 14.17 -15.48
C SER A 19 4.59 13.03 -14.44
N ILE A 20 3.59 13.03 -13.56
CA ILE A 20 3.54 12.14 -12.39
C ILE A 20 3.37 10.67 -12.78
N TRP A 21 2.77 10.43 -13.94
CA TRP A 21 2.67 9.12 -14.55
C TRP A 21 4.03 8.57 -14.98
N ILE A 22 4.88 9.42 -15.56
CA ILE A 22 6.25 9.05 -15.95
C ILE A 22 7.08 8.73 -14.72
N ARG A 23 6.94 9.50 -13.63
CA ARG A 23 7.62 9.18 -12.36
C ARG A 23 7.14 7.87 -11.74
N ASN A 24 5.83 7.59 -11.78
CA ASN A 24 5.30 6.33 -11.28
C ASN A 24 5.87 5.13 -12.07
N ILE A 25 6.00 5.27 -13.39
CA ILE A 25 6.63 4.25 -14.25
C ILE A 25 8.13 4.12 -13.92
N GLN A 26 8.86 5.23 -13.79
CA GLN A 26 10.28 5.24 -13.45
C GLN A 26 10.59 4.63 -12.09
N LEU A 27 9.67 4.71 -11.13
CA LEU A 27 9.81 4.09 -9.80
C LEU A 27 9.32 2.63 -9.81
N ALA A 28 8.34 2.29 -10.63
CA ALA A 28 7.87 0.92 -10.80
C ALA A 28 8.90 0.03 -11.51
N LEU A 29 9.60 0.53 -12.53
CA LEU A 29 10.59 -0.23 -13.30
C LEU A 29 11.72 -0.86 -12.45
N PRO A 30 12.47 -0.11 -11.63
CA PRO A 30 13.47 -0.70 -10.75
C PRO A 30 12.83 -1.57 -9.66
N SER A 31 11.63 -1.22 -9.19
CA SER A 31 10.91 -2.03 -8.20
C SER A 31 10.57 -3.43 -8.74
N ILE A 32 10.16 -3.55 -10.00
CA ILE A 32 9.91 -4.84 -10.66
C ILE A 32 11.21 -5.65 -10.74
N PHE A 33 12.33 -5.01 -11.12
CA PHE A 33 13.63 -5.68 -11.20
C PHE A 33 14.07 -6.23 -9.84
N PHE A 34 14.01 -5.42 -8.79
CA PHE A 34 14.37 -5.86 -7.43
C PHE A 34 13.39 -6.90 -6.88
N ALA A 35 12.09 -6.77 -7.13
CA ALA A 35 11.09 -7.75 -6.70
C ALA A 35 11.33 -9.12 -7.35
N LEU A 36 11.67 -9.13 -8.64
CA LEU A 36 12.00 -10.35 -9.37
C LEU A 36 13.28 -11.00 -8.80
N LEU A 37 14.32 -10.20 -8.56
CA LEU A 37 15.58 -10.67 -7.96
C LEU A 37 15.32 -11.27 -6.56
N PHE A 38 14.52 -10.59 -5.74
CA PHE A 38 14.19 -11.06 -4.40
C PHE A 38 13.37 -12.36 -4.41
N ALA A 39 12.44 -12.49 -5.36
CA ALA A 39 11.68 -13.72 -5.57
C ALA A 39 12.59 -14.89 -5.94
N PHE A 40 13.55 -14.68 -6.85
CA PHE A 40 14.56 -15.69 -7.19
C PHE A 40 15.43 -16.06 -5.98
N VAL A 41 15.93 -15.08 -5.22
CA VAL A 41 16.81 -15.34 -4.07
C VAL A 41 16.09 -16.12 -2.95
N LYS A 42 14.84 -15.75 -2.66
CA LYS A 42 14.07 -16.32 -1.55
C LYS A 42 13.53 -17.72 -1.85
N ASP A 43 13.09 -17.97 -3.08
CA ASP A 43 12.49 -19.24 -3.49
C ASP A 43 13.41 -20.07 -4.40
N ASN A 44 14.73 -19.81 -4.36
CA ASN A 44 15.76 -20.48 -5.17
C ASN A 44 15.60 -22.02 -5.19
N ASP A 45 15.39 -22.65 -4.04
CA ASP A 45 15.26 -24.11 -3.92
C ASP A 45 14.00 -24.68 -4.60
N LYS A 46 12.89 -23.92 -4.61
CA LYS A 46 11.61 -24.37 -5.21
C LYS A 46 11.52 -24.03 -6.69
N ILE A 47 12.20 -22.95 -7.11
CA ILE A 47 12.20 -22.47 -8.48
C ILE A 47 13.19 -23.27 -9.35
N PHE A 48 14.35 -23.67 -8.82
CA PHE A 48 15.41 -24.33 -9.60
C PHE A 48 15.55 -25.85 -9.41
N SER A 49 14.63 -26.51 -8.68
CA SER A 49 14.78 -27.93 -8.32
C SER A 49 14.85 -28.92 -9.51
N ASP A 50 14.31 -28.58 -10.69
CA ASP A 50 14.27 -29.47 -11.88
C ASP A 50 14.84 -28.82 -13.17
N GLY A 51 15.64 -27.75 -13.03
CA GLY A 51 16.37 -27.14 -14.16
C GLY A 51 15.91 -25.74 -14.57
N GLY A 52 16.80 -25.01 -15.25
CA GLY A 52 16.70 -23.57 -15.54
C GLY A 52 15.89 -23.18 -16.78
N ALA A 53 14.89 -23.98 -17.19
CA ALA A 53 14.08 -23.64 -18.36
C ALA A 53 13.17 -22.42 -18.06
N PRO A 54 13.25 -21.33 -18.84
CA PRO A 54 12.51 -20.09 -18.56
C PRO A 54 10.99 -20.31 -18.43
N ALA A 55 10.41 -21.16 -19.28
CA ALA A 55 8.97 -21.45 -19.27
C ALA A 55 8.50 -22.16 -17.98
N ALA A 56 9.33 -23.03 -17.40
CA ALA A 56 9.01 -23.75 -16.17
C ALA A 56 9.05 -22.83 -14.94
N ILE A 57 9.94 -21.83 -14.95
CA ILE A 57 10.05 -20.80 -13.92
C ILE A 57 8.76 -19.97 -13.86
N TRP A 58 8.28 -19.46 -15.00
CA TRP A 58 7.02 -18.71 -15.05
C TRP A 58 5.82 -19.54 -14.60
N GLY A 59 5.76 -20.82 -15.01
CA GLY A 59 4.71 -21.75 -14.59
C GLY A 59 4.70 -22.05 -13.09
N ARG A 60 5.87 -22.15 -12.45
CA ARG A 60 5.99 -22.35 -11.00
C ARG A 60 5.76 -21.07 -10.19
N MET A 61 6.16 -19.91 -10.70
CA MET A 61 5.85 -18.60 -10.07
C MET A 61 4.34 -18.34 -9.98
N LEU A 62 3.57 -18.82 -10.97
CA LEU A 62 2.11 -18.70 -11.01
C LEU A 62 1.39 -19.94 -10.47
N TYR A 63 2.10 -20.89 -9.85
CA TYR A 63 1.50 -22.09 -9.28
C TYR A 63 0.68 -21.74 -8.03
N GLY A 64 -0.61 -22.08 -8.03
CA GLY A 64 -1.53 -21.75 -6.94
C GLY A 64 -2.10 -20.33 -6.98
N PHE A 65 -1.98 -19.61 -8.11
CA PHE A 65 -2.68 -18.35 -8.33
C PHE A 65 -4.18 -18.57 -8.50
N ASP A 66 -4.90 -18.49 -7.38
CA ASP A 66 -6.36 -18.53 -7.37
C ASP A 66 -6.97 -17.15 -7.66
N TRP A 67 -8.29 -17.09 -7.90
CA TRP A 67 -9.00 -15.83 -8.18
C TRP A 67 -8.82 -14.79 -7.06
N ALA A 68 -8.70 -15.25 -5.81
CA ALA A 68 -8.47 -14.41 -4.64
C ALA A 68 -7.10 -13.69 -4.68
N VAL A 69 -6.07 -14.34 -5.26
CA VAL A 69 -4.74 -13.74 -5.42
C VAL A 69 -4.81 -12.60 -6.44
N TRP A 70 -5.51 -12.81 -7.55
CA TRP A 70 -5.73 -11.77 -8.56
C TRP A 70 -6.48 -10.56 -8.01
N VAL A 71 -7.53 -10.79 -7.20
CA VAL A 71 -8.26 -9.70 -6.52
C VAL A 71 -7.34 -8.94 -5.55
N THR A 72 -6.49 -9.64 -4.80
CA THR A 72 -5.54 -9.02 -3.87
C THR A 72 -4.48 -8.18 -4.59
N ILE A 73 -4.00 -8.64 -5.75
CA ILE A 73 -3.07 -7.87 -6.59
C ILE A 73 -3.77 -6.63 -7.15
N ALA A 74 -4.98 -6.78 -7.67
CA ALA A 74 -5.76 -5.67 -8.24
C ALA A 74 -6.05 -4.60 -7.19
N ILE A 75 -6.51 -4.98 -6.00
CA ILE A 75 -6.82 -4.02 -4.93
C ILE A 75 -5.56 -3.32 -4.42
N SER A 76 -4.44 -4.03 -4.35
CA SER A 76 -3.15 -3.48 -3.91
C SER A 76 -2.58 -2.50 -4.95
N ALA A 77 -2.65 -2.85 -6.23
CA ALA A 77 -2.24 -1.97 -7.33
C ALA A 77 -3.10 -0.70 -7.39
N PHE A 78 -4.43 -0.85 -7.26
CA PHE A 78 -5.34 0.28 -7.22
C PHE A 78 -5.09 1.17 -6.00
N GLY A 79 -4.88 0.58 -4.82
CA GLY A 79 -4.50 1.31 -3.61
C GLY A 79 -3.23 2.14 -3.78
N GLY A 80 -2.20 1.58 -4.42
CA GLY A 80 -0.96 2.30 -4.75
C GLY A 80 -1.19 3.50 -5.68
N LEU A 81 -2.04 3.34 -6.70
CA LEU A 81 -2.42 4.43 -7.61
C LEU A 81 -3.20 5.54 -6.89
N VAL A 82 -4.17 5.16 -6.03
CA VAL A 82 -4.94 6.12 -5.23
C VAL A 82 -4.02 6.93 -4.32
N VAL A 83 -3.05 6.29 -3.66
CA VAL A 83 -2.06 6.99 -2.82
C VAL A 83 -1.24 7.99 -3.66
N ALA A 84 -0.80 7.61 -4.86
CA ALA A 84 -0.07 8.53 -5.75
C ALA A 84 -0.92 9.74 -6.19
N VAL A 85 -2.21 9.53 -6.46
CA VAL A 85 -3.17 10.59 -6.79
C VAL A 85 -3.41 11.50 -5.59
N VAL A 86 -3.56 10.93 -4.38
CA VAL A 86 -3.68 11.70 -3.12
C VAL A 86 -2.43 12.55 -2.90
N ILE A 87 -1.22 12.02 -3.09
CA ILE A 87 0.01 12.83 -2.95
C ILE A 87 0.04 14.00 -3.95
N LYS A 88 -0.55 13.84 -5.14
CA LYS A 88 -0.60 14.87 -6.19
C LYS A 88 -1.65 15.95 -5.93
N PHE A 89 -2.83 15.57 -5.43
CA PHE A 89 -4.01 16.44 -5.42
C PHE A 89 -4.57 16.73 -4.02
N ALA A 90 -4.08 16.06 -2.98
CA ALA A 90 -4.55 16.24 -1.62
C ALA A 90 -3.50 16.99 -0.79
N ASP A 91 -3.87 18.16 -0.28
CA ASP A 91 -3.20 18.75 0.87
C ASP A 91 -3.26 17.78 2.06
N ASN A 92 -2.30 17.88 2.98
CA ASN A 92 -2.21 16.97 4.15
C ASN A 92 -3.51 16.88 4.97
N ILE A 93 -4.39 17.89 4.87
CA ILE A 93 -5.73 17.91 5.47
C ILE A 93 -6.66 16.85 4.86
N LEU A 94 -6.74 16.74 3.53
CA LEU A 94 -7.66 15.79 2.87
C LEU A 94 -7.22 14.33 3.10
N LYS A 95 -5.91 14.10 3.26
CA LYS A 95 -5.35 12.81 3.68
C LYS A 95 -5.75 12.43 5.13
N ALA A 96 -5.74 13.40 6.05
CA ALA A 96 -6.19 13.19 7.43
C ALA A 96 -7.70 12.90 7.51
N PHE A 97 -8.50 13.57 6.68
CA PHE A 97 -9.93 13.29 6.55
C PHE A 97 -10.20 11.88 6.01
N ALA A 98 -9.52 11.48 4.94
CA ALA A 98 -9.66 10.13 4.37
C ALA A 98 -9.29 9.03 5.37
N THR A 99 -8.23 9.26 6.16
CA THR A 99 -7.79 8.32 7.20
C THR A 99 -8.85 8.20 8.31
N SER A 100 -9.38 9.32 8.79
CA SER A 100 -10.46 9.35 9.79
C SER A 100 -11.69 8.59 9.31
N PHE A 101 -12.11 8.83 8.07
CA PHE A 101 -13.27 8.17 7.48
C PHE A 101 -13.04 6.66 7.35
N ALA A 102 -11.85 6.22 6.93
CA ALA A 102 -11.50 4.81 6.85
C ALA A 102 -11.56 4.11 8.22
N ILE A 103 -11.13 4.78 9.30
CA ILE A 103 -11.21 4.24 10.66
C ILE A 103 -12.66 4.02 11.08
N VAL A 104 -13.52 5.03 10.91
CA VAL A 104 -14.94 4.96 11.26
C VAL A 104 -15.65 3.87 10.44
N LEU A 105 -15.40 3.84 9.14
CA LEU A 105 -16.02 2.89 8.23
C LEU A 105 -15.57 1.45 8.52
N ASN A 106 -14.29 1.23 8.86
CA ASN A 106 -13.79 -0.07 9.32
C ASN A 106 -14.43 -0.51 10.64
N CYS A 107 -14.68 0.40 11.59
CA CYS A 107 -15.37 0.07 12.83
C CYS A 107 -16.81 -0.42 12.56
N ILE A 108 -17.52 0.26 11.66
CA ILE A 108 -18.88 -0.11 11.26
C ILE A 108 -18.87 -1.47 10.53
N LEU A 109 -17.97 -1.64 9.56
CA LEU A 109 -17.84 -2.91 8.85
C LEU A 109 -17.46 -4.06 9.78
N ALA A 110 -16.56 -3.84 10.74
CA ALA A 110 -16.14 -4.86 11.71
C ALA A 110 -17.31 -5.35 12.57
N TYR A 111 -18.19 -4.45 12.97
CA TYR A 111 -19.42 -4.82 13.70
C TYR A 111 -20.34 -5.70 12.85
N PHE A 112 -20.59 -5.30 11.60
CA PHE A 112 -21.52 -6.01 10.71
C PHE A 112 -20.98 -7.33 10.12
N LEU A 113 -19.73 -7.35 9.66
CA LEU A 113 -19.14 -8.53 8.99
C LEU A 113 -18.66 -9.61 9.96
N PHE A 114 -18.12 -9.23 11.11
CA PHE A 114 -17.50 -10.17 12.04
C PHE A 114 -18.35 -10.46 13.29
N ASN A 115 -19.58 -9.92 13.39
CA ASN A 115 -20.41 -9.98 14.62
C ASN A 115 -19.61 -9.61 15.88
N PHE A 116 -18.62 -8.73 15.71
CA PHE A 116 -17.65 -8.42 16.74
C PHE A 116 -18.32 -7.54 17.78
N ARG A 117 -18.46 -8.03 19.02
CA ARG A 117 -18.95 -7.22 20.14
C ARG A 117 -17.82 -6.27 20.55
N PRO A 118 -17.94 -4.96 20.32
CA PRO A 118 -16.87 -4.03 20.63
C PRO A 118 -16.58 -4.06 22.13
N THR A 119 -15.41 -4.57 22.51
CA THR A 119 -14.90 -4.55 23.88
C THR A 119 -14.63 -3.10 24.31
N MET A 120 -14.74 -2.76 25.59
CA MET A 120 -14.44 -1.39 26.07
C MET A 120 -13.06 -0.88 25.60
N PHE A 121 -12.06 -1.76 25.52
CA PHE A 121 -10.73 -1.43 25.00
C PHE A 121 -10.73 -0.97 23.54
N PHE A 122 -11.62 -1.53 22.70
CA PHE A 122 -11.77 -1.12 21.31
C PHE A 122 -12.34 0.29 21.20
N VAL A 123 -13.32 0.62 22.05
CA VAL A 123 -13.94 1.96 22.08
C VAL A 123 -12.94 3.01 22.53
N VAL A 124 -12.18 2.73 23.60
CA VAL A 124 -11.12 3.64 24.08
C VAL A 124 -10.04 3.82 23.01
N GLY A 125 -9.62 2.74 22.34
CA GLY A 125 -8.68 2.81 21.23
C GLY A 125 -9.21 3.65 20.06
N ALA A 126 -10.48 3.47 19.68
CA ALA A 126 -11.10 4.26 18.61
C ALA A 126 -11.16 5.76 18.96
N CYS A 127 -11.50 6.11 20.21
CA CYS A 127 -11.48 7.50 20.68
C CYS A 127 -10.07 8.10 20.63
N PHE A 128 -9.04 7.36 21.05
CA PHE A 128 -7.64 7.80 20.97
C PHE A 128 -7.20 8.06 19.53
N VAL A 129 -7.57 7.16 18.61
CA VAL A 129 -7.24 7.30 17.18
C VAL A 129 -7.94 8.53 16.59
N ILE A 130 -9.22 8.74 16.87
CA ILE A 130 -9.96 9.93 16.42
C ILE A 130 -9.32 11.21 16.98
N GLY A 131 -8.96 11.22 18.27
CA GLY A 131 -8.27 12.34 18.90
C GLY A 131 -6.90 12.64 18.28
N ALA A 132 -6.10 11.61 18.00
CA ALA A 132 -4.81 11.75 17.34
C ALA A 132 -4.93 12.33 15.93
N VAL A 133 -5.92 11.90 15.14
CA VAL A 133 -6.14 12.45 13.80
C VAL A 133 -6.62 13.90 13.87
N PHE A 134 -7.47 14.25 14.85
CA PHE A 134 -7.88 15.63 15.09
C PHE A 134 -6.69 16.54 15.40
N VAL A 135 -5.82 16.13 16.33
CA VAL A 135 -4.62 16.90 16.69
C VAL A 135 -3.67 17.04 15.50
N TYR A 136 -3.47 15.96 14.73
CA TYR A 136 -2.64 15.98 13.54
C TYR A 136 -3.21 16.89 12.43
N SER A 137 -4.54 16.95 12.30
CA SER A 137 -5.20 17.84 11.34
C SER A 137 -5.13 19.32 11.73
N ILE A 138 -4.98 19.64 13.02
CA ILE A 138 -4.93 21.02 13.54
C ILE A 138 -3.54 21.65 13.37
N TYR A 139 -2.47 20.86 13.27
CA TYR A 139 -1.10 21.35 13.01
C TYR A 139 -0.63 21.01 11.59
N PRO A 140 -1.15 21.70 10.54
CA PRO A 140 -0.54 21.63 9.22
C PRO A 140 0.81 22.36 9.27
N TYR A 141 1.90 21.60 9.34
CA TYR A 141 3.23 22.14 9.08
C TYR A 141 3.24 22.67 7.64
N ARG A 142 3.39 24.00 7.49
CA ARG A 142 3.60 24.66 6.19
C ARG A 142 4.98 24.36 5.65
#